data_AF-A0A922L3M1-F1
#
_entry.id   AF-A0A922L3M1-F1
#
_cell.length_a   1.000
_cell.length_b   1.000
_cell.length_c   1.000
_cell.angle_alpha   90.00
_cell.angle_beta   90.00
_cell.angle_gamma   90.00
#
_symmetry.space_group_name_H-M   'P 1'
#
loop_
_entity.id
_entity.type
_entity.pdbx_description
1 polymer ?
#
loop_
_entity_poly.entity_id
_entity_poly.type
_entity_poly.pdbx_seq_one_letter_code
_entity_poly.pdbx_strand_id
1 'polypeptide(L)'
;MTRIQTSSGPMMVSRMIFNDTTTFELQNDYCWLCCERTIDCVLLDCGHLISCLSCAQQKIRRFGPVCRRIVWKVARIYLAVA
;
A
#
# COMPACT_ATOMS: atom_id res chain seq x y z
N MET A 1 15.80 -29.30 7.62
CA MET A 1 14.38 -28.91 7.59
C MET A 1 14.25 -27.60 6.85
N THR A 2 13.94 -27.69 5.56
CA THR A 2 13.91 -26.56 4.62
C THR A 2 12.59 -25.83 4.77
N ARG A 3 12.61 -24.59 5.26
CA ARG A 3 11.42 -23.73 5.22
C ARG A 3 11.47 -22.92 3.92
N ILE A 4 10.79 -23.43 2.90
CA ILE A 4 10.48 -22.69 1.68
C ILE A 4 9.50 -21.59 2.10
N GLN A 5 10.01 -20.38 2.31
CA GLN A 5 9.17 -19.19 2.39
C GLN A 5 8.77 -18.85 0.96
N THR A 6 7.54 -19.21 0.59
CA THR A 6 6.95 -18.86 -0.71
C THR A 6 7.01 -17.35 -0.90
N SER A 7 7.59 -16.93 -2.03
CA SER A 7 7.92 -15.54 -2.41
C SER A 7 6.72 -14.66 -2.79
N SER A 8 5.49 -15.09 -2.51
CA SER A 8 4.26 -14.43 -2.99
C SER A 8 3.15 -14.47 -1.95
N GLY A 9 3.40 -13.87 -0.78
CA GLY A 9 2.32 -13.53 0.15
C GLY A 9 1.35 -12.51 -0.48
N PRO A 10 0.06 -12.49 -0.07
CA PRO A 10 -0.91 -11.54 -0.59
C PRO A 10 -0.41 -10.10 -0.38
N MET A 11 -0.48 -9.30 -1.44
CA MET A 11 -0.05 -7.90 -1.45
C MET A 11 -0.76 -7.14 -0.33
N MET A 12 0.02 -6.61 0.62
CA MET A 12 -0.49 -5.96 1.81
C MET A 12 -1.04 -4.56 1.48
N VAL A 13 -2.36 -4.47 1.31
CA VAL A 13 -3.09 -3.22 1.60
C VAL A 13 -2.99 -3.01 3.11
N SER A 14 -2.70 -1.79 3.55
CA SER A 14 -2.31 -1.48 4.93
C SER A 14 -3.20 -2.15 5.99
N ARG A 15 -2.60 -3.11 6.73
CA ARG A 15 -2.82 -3.44 8.14
C ARG A 15 -4.19 -4.06 8.51
N MET A 16 -4.28 -5.39 8.41
CA MET A 16 -5.08 -6.15 9.38
C MET A 16 -4.50 -5.88 10.77
N ILE A 17 -5.24 -5.18 11.63
CA ILE A 17 -5.15 -5.45 13.06
C ILE A 17 -5.80 -6.83 13.23
N PHE A 18 -5.07 -7.83 13.71
CA PHE A 18 -5.64 -9.12 14.09
C PHE A 18 -6.69 -8.86 15.17
N ASN A 19 -7.97 -8.81 14.78
CA ASN A 19 -9.08 -8.97 15.69
C ASN A 19 -10.14 -9.79 14.94
N ASP A 20 -10.57 -10.89 15.56
CA ASP A 20 -11.29 -12.02 14.94
C ASP A 20 -12.75 -11.71 14.51
N THR A 21 -12.99 -10.63 13.79
CA THR A 21 -14.31 -10.28 13.24
C THR A 21 -14.20 -9.92 11.76
N THR A 22 -14.90 -10.70 10.94
CA THR A 22 -15.02 -10.64 9.48
C THR A 22 -15.79 -9.41 8.97
N THR A 23 -15.51 -8.23 9.53
CA THR A 23 -16.03 -6.94 9.05
C THR A 23 -14.86 -6.15 8.47
N PHE A 24 -14.87 -5.97 7.15
CA PHE A 24 -13.91 -5.14 6.42
C PHE A 24 -14.18 -3.66 6.69
N GLU A 25 -13.83 -3.19 7.87
CA GLU A 25 -13.74 -1.76 8.11
C GLU A 25 -12.40 -1.29 7.53
N LEU A 26 -12.46 -0.63 6.37
CA LEU A 26 -11.36 0.12 5.77
C LEU A 26 -11.05 1.30 6.67
N GLN A 27 -10.47 1.01 7.83
CA GLN A 27 -10.18 2.01 8.83
C GLN A 27 -8.91 2.72 8.38
N ASN A 28 -9.15 3.74 7.54
CA ASN A 28 -8.26 4.79 7.07
C ASN A 28 -7.80 4.68 5.60
N ASP A 29 -8.75 4.92 4.70
CA ASP A 29 -8.49 5.08 3.25
C ASP A 29 -7.75 6.38 2.91
N TYR A 30 -7.38 7.22 3.88
CA TYR A 30 -6.71 8.49 3.62
C TYR A 30 -5.20 8.36 3.44
N CYS A 31 -4.67 9.15 2.52
CA CYS A 31 -3.24 9.25 2.25
C CYS A 31 -2.49 9.70 3.50
N TRP A 32 -1.54 8.88 3.95
CA TRP A 32 -0.71 9.16 5.13
C TRP A 32 0.16 10.43 5.04
N LEU A 33 0.34 11.00 3.84
CA LEU A 33 1.18 12.19 3.61
C LEU A 33 0.40 13.49 3.73
N CYS A 34 -0.79 13.56 3.14
CA CYS A 34 -1.59 14.79 3.16
C CYS A 34 -2.80 14.70 4.08
N CYS A 35 -3.26 13.50 4.45
CA CYS A 35 -4.47 13.26 5.22
C CYS A 35 -5.75 13.88 4.63
N GLU A 36 -5.73 14.24 3.34
CA GLU A 36 -6.84 14.90 2.63
C GLU A 36 -7.49 13.98 1.61
N ARG A 37 -6.68 13.32 0.78
CA ARG A 37 -7.12 12.50 -0.35
C ARG A 37 -7.04 11.02 0.00
N THR A 38 -7.87 10.21 -0.62
CA THR A 38 -7.81 8.76 -0.44
C THR A 38 -6.57 8.14 -1.09
N ILE A 39 -6.19 6.96 -0.64
CA ILE A 39 -5.12 6.15 -1.20
C ILE A 39 -5.60 5.59 -2.54
N ASP A 40 -5.08 6.15 -3.65
CA ASP A 40 -5.45 5.77 -5.02
C ASP A 40 -4.24 5.32 -5.86
N CYS A 41 -3.09 5.06 -5.23
CA CYS A 41 -1.92 4.59 -5.95
C CYS A 41 -1.12 3.52 -5.17
N VAL A 42 -0.36 2.74 -5.93
CA VAL A 42 0.56 1.72 -5.42
C VAL A 42 1.99 2.07 -5.84
N LEU A 43 2.92 1.89 -4.90
CA LEU A 43 4.35 1.98 -5.17
C LEU A 43 4.83 0.67 -5.81
N LEU A 44 5.30 0.70 -7.06
CA LEU A 44 5.75 -0.51 -7.75
C LEU A 44 7.01 -1.10 -7.11
N ASP A 45 7.27 -2.38 -7.36
CA ASP A 45 8.31 -3.24 -6.76
C ASP A 45 8.12 -3.59 -5.27
N CYS A 46 7.39 -2.77 -4.51
CA CYS A 46 7.10 -3.03 -3.11
C CYS A 46 5.62 -3.23 -2.77
N GLY A 47 4.70 -2.77 -3.64
CA GLY A 47 3.26 -3.04 -3.50
C GLY A 47 2.56 -2.30 -2.37
N HIS A 48 3.18 -1.30 -1.74
CA HIS A 48 2.57 -0.58 -0.61
C HIS A 48 1.51 0.43 -1.08
N LEU A 49 0.32 0.34 -0.50
CA LEU A 49 -0.80 1.28 -0.68
C LEU A 49 -0.89 2.18 0.56
N ILE A 50 -0.19 3.31 0.50
CA ILE A 50 -0.09 4.24 1.63
C ILE A 50 -0.48 5.66 1.25
N SER A 51 -0.29 6.08 -0.02
CA SER A 51 -0.41 7.47 -0.45
C SER A 51 -1.39 7.66 -1.60
N CYS A 52 -1.92 8.89 -1.74
CA CYS A 52 -2.54 9.34 -2.97
C CYS A 52 -1.50 9.58 -4.07
N LEU A 53 -1.92 9.56 -5.34
CA LEU A 53 -1.08 9.68 -6.52
C LEU A 53 -0.29 11.01 -6.51
N SER A 54 -0.96 12.12 -6.17
CA SER A 54 -0.32 13.44 -6.13
C SER A 54 0.83 13.49 -5.13
N CYS A 55 0.63 12.93 -3.93
CA CYS A 55 1.68 12.88 -2.91
C CYS A 55 2.79 11.90 -3.30
N ALA A 56 2.46 10.77 -3.92
CA ALA A 56 3.46 9.82 -4.39
C ALA A 56 4.36 10.43 -5.48
N GLN A 57 3.80 11.19 -6.42
CA GLN A 57 4.59 11.82 -7.48
C GLN A 57 5.43 13.02 -6.99
N GLN A 58 4.93 13.80 -6.02
CA GLN A 58 5.59 15.05 -5.60
C GLN A 58 6.48 14.90 -4.37
N LYS A 59 6.12 14.00 -3.44
CA LYS A 59 6.77 13.90 -2.12
C LYS A 59 7.62 12.63 -1.97
N ILE A 60 7.26 11.53 -2.64
CA ILE A 60 8.05 10.31 -2.64
C ILE A 60 9.11 10.43 -3.73
N ARG A 61 10.37 10.68 -3.33
CA ARG A 61 11.49 10.88 -4.26
C ARG A 61 12.05 9.56 -4.78
N ARG A 62 12.83 8.86 -3.94
CA ARG A 62 13.58 7.66 -4.35
C ARG A 62 13.22 6.43 -3.54
N PHE A 63 12.93 6.60 -2.25
CA PHE A 63 12.70 5.50 -1.33
C PHE A 63 11.29 5.53 -0.75
N GLY A 64 10.68 4.35 -0.67
CA GLY A 64 9.38 4.14 -0.06
C GLY A 64 9.41 4.50 1.44
N PRO A 65 8.39 5.20 1.96
CA PRO A 65 8.33 5.61 3.36
C PRO A 65 8.33 4.46 4.39
N VAL A 66 7.73 3.33 4.04
CA VAL A 66 7.58 2.17 4.94
C VAL A 66 8.75 1.20 4.78
N CYS A 67 8.96 0.70 3.58
CA CYS A 67 9.92 -0.38 3.32
C CYS A 67 11.30 0.11 2.88
N ARG A 68 11.48 1.42 2.64
CA ARG A 68 12.72 2.04 2.15
C ARG A 68 13.28 1.40 0.86
N ARG A 69 12.46 0.65 0.12
CA ARG A 69 12.83 0.13 -1.22
C ARG A 69 12.80 1.27 -2.23
N ILE A 70 13.57 1.11 -3.30
CA ILE A 70 13.57 2.06 -4.41
C ILE A 70 12.19 2.04 -5.05
N VAL A 71 11.61 3.22 -5.28
CA VAL A 71 10.35 3.40 -5.99
C VAL A 71 10.69 3.86 -7.40
N TRP A 72 10.64 2.95 -8.37
CA TRP A 72 10.91 3.29 -9.77
C TRP A 72 9.70 3.90 -10.46
N LYS A 73 8.50 3.43 -10.10
CA LYS A 73 7.24 3.84 -10.70
C LYS A 73 6.12 3.82 -9.67
N VAL A 74 5.10 4.62 -9.94
CA VAL A 74 3.85 4.68 -9.18
C VAL A 74 2.72 4.43 -10.17
N ALA A 75 1.79 3.55 -9.82
CA ALA A 75 0.62 3.26 -10.64
C ALA A 75 -0.66 3.61 -9.88
N ARG A 76 -1.63 4.21 -10.57
CA ARG A 76 -2.98 4.40 -10.03
C ARG A 76 -3.70 3.05 -10.02
N ILE A 77 -4.41 2.78 -8.93
CA ILE A 77 -5.18 1.54 -8.76
C ILE A 77 -6.66 1.81 -9.03
N TYR A 78 -7.36 0.78 -9.50
CA TYR A 78 -8.81 0.79 -9.66
C TYR A 78 -9.34 -0.48 -8.99
N LEU A 79 -10.22 -0.31 -8.02
CA LEU A 79 -10.87 -1.43 -7.36
C LEU A 79 -12.02 -1.90 -8.24
N ALA A 80 -11.98 -3.17 -8.65
CA ALA A 80 -13.14 -3.80 -9.27
C ALA A 80 -14.14 -4.13 -8.15
N VAL A 81 -15.24 -3.40 -8.12
CA VAL A 81 -16.37 -3.72 -7.22
C VAL A 81 -17.27 -4.69 -7.99
N ALA A 82 -17.45 -5.89 -7.46
CA ALA A 82 -18.33 -6.94 -8.00
C ALA A 82 -19.75 -6.80 -7.46
#